data_AF-A0A538G3U1-F1
#
_entry.id   AF-A0A538G3U1-F1
#
_cell.length_a   1.000
_cell.length_b   1.000
_cell.length_c   1.000
_cell.angle_alpha   90.00
_cell.angle_beta   90.00
_cell.angle_gamma   90.00
#
_symmetry.space_group_name_H-M   'P 1'
#
loop_
_entity.id
_entity.type
_entity.pdbx_description
1 polymer ?
#
loop_
_entity_poly.entity_id
_entity_poly.type
_entity_poly.pdbx_seq_one_letter_code
_entity_poly.pdbx_strand_id
1 'polypeptide(L)'
;MVTQPPRRTKIVATIGPASGTAEGVRALVESGMDAARLNLSHGSREEHAERARLVRDVQETIGRPLALIADLQGPKLRIGDLPAPVTLTRGDEVVVTGDGSSRNGELPVLPGVIGEVLQPGHEVLIDDGLVRLRVERVTGGRVECAVLAGGVVSAHKGVNVPGVPVPIPSLTRKDMDDLEFALALDVDFVALSFVRSAADVRDLKDLIQQAGSTANVIAKIEKAEAVDALHAVLEEADAVMVARGDLGVEIGPELVPLLQKRIIVAALDYGKPVITATQMLESMIHQPEPTRAEASDVANAILDGTSAVMLSGETAVGEFPIEAVTTMTRIARAVEPSLGYRHQLPEAAEEPTVGQAMSNGACDLAETLQAAAILVPTFSGRTASAVARLRPSRPVLGLTHHEYAWRQMAIEWGV
;
A
#
# COMPACT_ATOMS: atom_id res chain seq x y z
N MET A 1 -16.91 34.43 -0.72
CA MET A 1 -15.74 33.55 -0.51
C MET A 1 -15.77 32.53 -1.64
N VAL A 2 -14.76 32.49 -2.50
CA VAL A 2 -14.64 31.39 -3.47
C VAL A 2 -14.34 30.15 -2.64
N THR A 3 -15.32 29.26 -2.49
CA THR A 3 -15.13 27.96 -1.86
C THR A 3 -14.05 27.25 -2.67
N GLN A 4 -12.90 26.97 -2.06
CA GLN A 4 -11.86 26.19 -2.74
C GLN A 4 -12.47 24.85 -3.18
N PRO A 5 -12.18 24.39 -4.41
CA PRO A 5 -12.69 23.12 -4.88
C PRO A 5 -12.23 22.00 -3.92
N PRO A 6 -13.08 20.98 -3.67
CA PRO A 6 -12.71 19.85 -2.84
C PRO A 6 -11.52 19.12 -3.47
N ARG A 7 -10.56 18.72 -2.62
CA ARG A 7 -9.40 17.91 -3.02
C ARG A 7 -9.87 16.53 -3.49
N ARG A 8 -9.27 16.02 -4.55
CA ARG A 8 -9.67 14.76 -5.21
C ARG A 8 -8.81 13.57 -4.83
N THR A 9 -7.51 13.79 -4.75
CA THR A 9 -6.53 12.79 -4.32
C THR A 9 -6.77 12.49 -2.85
N LYS A 10 -6.95 11.21 -2.54
CA LYS A 10 -7.22 10.75 -1.19
C LYS A 10 -5.93 10.59 -0.39
N ILE A 11 -6.02 10.67 0.93
CA ILE A 11 -4.90 10.39 1.83
C ILE A 11 -5.24 9.18 2.70
N VAL A 12 -4.37 8.19 2.64
CA VAL A 12 -4.32 7.08 3.58
C VAL A 12 -3.31 7.44 4.66
N ALA A 13 -3.68 7.41 5.93
CA ALA A 13 -2.75 7.59 7.04
C ALA A 13 -2.71 6.35 7.92
N THR A 14 -1.51 5.91 8.27
CA THR A 14 -1.32 4.80 9.20
C THR A 14 -1.52 5.29 10.63
N ILE A 15 -2.40 4.64 11.37
CA ILE A 15 -2.68 4.99 12.77
C ILE A 15 -1.73 4.22 13.67
N GLY A 16 -1.09 4.92 14.60
CA GLY A 16 -0.13 4.35 15.53
C GLY A 16 -0.03 5.16 16.82
N PRO A 17 1.00 4.92 17.65
CA PRO A 17 1.16 5.63 18.93
C PRO A 17 1.10 7.16 18.85
N ALA A 18 1.60 7.77 17.76
CA ALA A 18 1.62 9.23 17.61
C ALA A 18 0.24 9.85 17.29
N SER A 19 -0.70 9.04 16.79
CA SER A 19 -2.01 9.51 16.29
C SER A 19 -3.20 8.76 16.86
N GLY A 20 -2.99 7.69 17.63
CA GLY A 20 -4.01 6.75 18.09
C GLY A 20 -4.85 7.22 19.28
N THR A 21 -5.05 8.51 19.45
CA THR A 21 -5.99 9.10 20.42
C THR A 21 -7.23 9.64 19.71
N ALA A 22 -8.33 9.85 20.43
CA ALA A 22 -9.55 10.43 19.85
C ALA A 22 -9.28 11.80 19.20
N GLU A 23 -8.48 12.64 19.87
CA GLU A 23 -8.07 13.95 19.38
C GLU A 23 -7.14 13.83 18.17
N GLY A 24 -6.19 12.88 18.20
CA GLY A 24 -5.25 12.65 17.11
C GLY A 24 -5.95 12.19 15.83
N VAL A 25 -6.83 11.18 15.94
CA VAL A 25 -7.62 10.70 14.80
C VAL A 25 -8.52 11.81 14.26
N ARG A 26 -9.21 12.57 15.12
CA ARG A 26 -10.03 13.73 14.70
C ARG A 26 -9.18 14.75 13.94
N ALA A 27 -8.04 15.14 14.48
CA ALA A 27 -7.14 16.10 13.84
C ALA A 27 -6.63 15.60 12.47
N LEU A 28 -6.30 14.31 12.34
CA LEU A 28 -5.93 13.73 11.04
C LEU A 28 -7.08 13.83 10.02
N VAL A 29 -8.32 13.51 10.43
CA VAL A 29 -9.50 13.62 9.56
C VAL A 29 -9.75 15.08 9.17
N GLU A 30 -9.62 16.03 10.10
CA GLU A 30 -9.79 17.46 9.83
C GLU A 30 -8.70 18.02 8.89
N SER A 31 -7.47 17.50 8.98
CA SER A 31 -6.36 17.84 8.08
C SER A 31 -6.45 17.22 6.68
N GLY A 32 -7.31 16.21 6.49
CA GLY A 32 -7.60 15.63 5.17
C GLY A 32 -7.34 14.12 5.03
N MET A 33 -7.25 13.35 6.11
CA MET A 33 -7.26 11.88 6.01
C MET A 33 -8.59 11.36 5.46
N ASP A 34 -8.57 10.39 4.54
CA ASP A 34 -9.77 9.73 3.97
C ASP A 34 -9.80 8.23 4.22
N ALA A 35 -8.66 7.64 4.60
CA ALA A 35 -8.59 6.27 5.07
C ALA A 35 -7.58 6.13 6.21
N ALA A 36 -7.95 5.32 7.20
CA ALA A 36 -7.07 4.90 8.28
C ALA A 36 -6.52 3.50 7.98
N ARG A 37 -5.20 3.36 8.02
CA ARG A 37 -4.51 2.07 7.87
C ARG A 37 -4.09 1.54 9.23
N LEU A 38 -4.47 0.30 9.53
CA LEU A 38 -4.00 -0.50 10.65
C LEU A 38 -2.92 -1.47 10.13
N ASN A 39 -1.67 -1.21 10.49
CA ASN A 39 -0.57 -2.09 10.11
C ASN A 39 -0.46 -3.27 11.10
N LEU A 40 -0.92 -4.45 10.71
CA LEU A 40 -0.96 -5.64 11.58
C LEU A 40 0.42 -6.31 11.74
N SER A 41 1.47 -5.74 11.15
CA SER A 41 2.85 -6.15 11.45
C SER A 41 3.35 -5.67 12.82
N HIS A 42 2.70 -4.66 13.41
CA HIS A 42 3.09 -4.04 14.67
C HIS A 42 1.88 -3.84 15.57
N GLY A 43 2.11 -3.64 16.86
CA GLY A 43 1.05 -3.44 17.84
C GLY A 43 0.28 -4.72 18.17
N SER A 44 -0.54 -4.66 19.21
CA SER A 44 -1.41 -5.77 19.61
C SER A 44 -2.79 -5.65 18.98
N ARG A 45 -3.57 -6.74 19.01
CA ARG A 45 -4.96 -6.73 18.54
C ARG A 45 -5.82 -5.78 19.36
N GLU A 46 -5.57 -5.67 20.66
CA GLU A 46 -6.27 -4.76 21.55
C GLU A 46 -6.04 -3.30 21.15
N GLU A 47 -4.80 -2.93 20.84
CA GLU A 47 -4.48 -1.59 20.35
C GLU A 47 -5.18 -1.28 19.01
N HIS A 48 -5.19 -2.24 18.07
CA HIS A 48 -5.84 -2.06 16.79
C HIS A 48 -7.36 -2.00 16.89
N ALA A 49 -7.97 -2.75 17.80
CA ALA A 49 -9.40 -2.70 18.07
C ALA A 49 -9.81 -1.33 18.61
N GLU A 50 -9.02 -0.77 19.54
CA GLU A 50 -9.25 0.57 20.06
C GLU A 50 -9.09 1.63 18.97
N ARG A 51 -8.02 1.55 18.15
CA ARG A 51 -7.83 2.47 17.01
C ARG A 51 -8.98 2.41 16.02
N ALA A 52 -9.46 1.21 15.67
CA ALA A 52 -10.62 1.02 14.79
C ALA A 52 -11.88 1.68 15.37
N ARG A 53 -12.14 1.47 16.66
CA ARG A 53 -13.26 2.11 17.38
C ARG A 53 -13.19 3.63 17.30
N LEU A 54 -12.03 4.21 17.61
CA LEU A 54 -11.82 5.66 17.53
C LEU A 54 -12.06 6.22 16.12
N VAL A 55 -11.60 5.51 15.09
CA VAL A 55 -11.83 5.88 13.68
C VAL A 55 -13.32 5.89 13.35
N ARG A 56 -14.08 4.88 13.80
CA ARG A 56 -15.54 4.82 13.58
C ARG A 56 -16.30 5.91 14.37
N ASP A 57 -15.94 6.15 15.63
CA ASP A 57 -16.54 7.21 16.47
C ASP A 57 -16.34 8.60 15.83
N VAL A 58 -15.13 8.86 15.30
CA VAL A 58 -14.81 10.10 14.59
C VAL A 58 -15.56 10.20 13.26
N GLN A 59 -15.64 9.09 12.50
CA GLN A 59 -16.40 9.01 11.26
C GLN A 59 -17.87 9.39 11.46
N GLU A 60 -18.52 8.82 12.48
CA GLU A 60 -19.91 9.12 12.84
C GLU A 60 -20.08 10.59 13.20
N THR A 61 -19.17 11.14 14.01
CA THR A 61 -19.23 12.54 14.44
C THR A 61 -19.08 13.52 13.27
N ILE A 62 -18.20 13.24 12.31
CA ILE A 62 -17.91 14.13 11.18
C ILE A 62 -18.93 13.95 10.04
N GLY A 63 -19.57 12.78 9.94
CA GLY A 63 -20.61 12.51 8.96
C GLY A 63 -20.11 12.39 7.51
N ARG A 64 -18.84 11.98 7.31
CA ARG A 64 -18.24 11.74 5.99
C ARG A 64 -17.61 10.35 5.92
N PRO A 65 -17.49 9.73 4.74
CA PRO A 65 -16.93 8.39 4.65
C PRO A 65 -15.44 8.40 5.01
N LEU A 66 -15.03 7.42 5.80
CA LEU A 66 -13.65 7.18 6.21
C LEU A 66 -13.42 5.66 6.11
N ALA A 67 -12.51 5.25 5.23
CA ALA A 67 -12.21 3.84 5.04
C ALA A 67 -11.27 3.34 6.15
N LEU A 68 -11.48 2.10 6.58
CA LEU A 68 -10.57 1.38 7.46
C LEU A 68 -9.89 0.26 6.69
N ILE A 69 -8.55 0.27 6.66
CA ILE A 69 -7.72 -0.68 5.92
C ILE A 69 -6.93 -1.52 6.92
N ALA A 70 -7.13 -2.83 6.92
CA ALA A 70 -6.23 -3.77 7.60
C ALA A 70 -5.11 -4.20 6.65
N ASP A 71 -3.85 -3.93 7.00
CA ASP A 71 -2.69 -4.33 6.21
C ASP A 71 -2.02 -5.57 6.84
N LEU A 72 -2.15 -6.70 6.14
CA LEU A 72 -1.60 -7.99 6.57
C LEU A 72 -0.08 -7.99 6.47
N GLN A 73 0.60 -8.78 7.31
CA GLN A 73 2.05 -8.80 7.32
C GLN A 73 2.63 -9.52 6.10
N GLY A 74 2.01 -10.62 5.69
CA GLY A 74 2.49 -11.48 4.63
C GLY A 74 3.77 -12.26 4.99
N PRO A 75 4.32 -13.02 4.02
CA PRO A 75 5.43 -13.94 4.21
C PRO A 75 6.81 -13.26 4.27
N LYS A 76 6.97 -12.23 5.11
CA LYS A 76 8.24 -11.49 5.22
C LYS A 76 9.30 -12.33 5.92
N LEU A 77 10.44 -12.55 5.25
CA LEU A 77 11.61 -13.13 5.91
C LEU A 77 12.18 -12.14 6.93
N ARG A 78 12.64 -12.64 8.07
CA ARG A 78 13.21 -11.81 9.14
C ARG A 78 14.40 -12.48 9.80
N ILE A 79 15.28 -11.66 10.36
CA ILE A 79 16.29 -12.13 11.31
C ILE A 79 15.56 -12.69 12.53
N GLY A 80 15.93 -13.89 12.95
CA GLY A 80 15.45 -14.53 14.16
C GLY A 80 15.97 -13.84 15.43
N ASP A 81 15.86 -14.55 16.55
CA ASP A 81 16.40 -14.05 17.81
C ASP A 81 17.92 -14.00 17.76
N LEU A 82 18.48 -12.89 18.24
CA LEU A 82 19.91 -12.69 18.39
C LEU A 82 20.22 -12.36 19.85
N PRO A 83 21.25 -12.98 20.46
CA PRO A 83 21.62 -12.69 21.85
C PRO A 83 22.11 -11.25 22.03
N ALA A 84 22.71 -10.68 20.98
CA ALA A 84 23.04 -9.27 20.87
C ALA A 84 23.06 -8.87 19.38
N PRO A 85 22.90 -7.57 19.05
CA PRO A 85 23.09 -7.11 17.68
C PRO A 85 24.48 -7.49 17.14
N VAL A 86 24.54 -7.90 15.88
CA VAL A 86 25.77 -8.31 15.20
C VAL A 86 26.23 -7.20 14.28
N THR A 87 27.46 -6.73 14.45
CA THR A 87 28.06 -5.74 13.55
C THR A 87 28.84 -6.46 12.45
N LEU A 88 28.47 -6.23 11.19
CA LEU A 88 29.15 -6.77 10.03
C LEU A 88 30.00 -5.70 9.36
N THR A 89 31.23 -6.03 8.99
CA THR A 89 32.12 -5.14 8.22
C THR A 89 32.20 -5.61 6.78
N ARG A 90 32.30 -4.66 5.84
CA ARG A 90 32.51 -4.99 4.44
C ARG A 90 33.77 -5.84 4.26
N GLY A 91 33.64 -6.94 3.52
CA GLY A 91 34.71 -7.90 3.28
C GLY A 91 34.74 -9.06 4.29
N ASP A 92 33.98 -9.00 5.38
CA ASP A 92 33.83 -10.12 6.30
C ASP A 92 33.03 -11.26 5.64
N GLU A 93 33.17 -12.45 6.21
CA GLU A 93 32.33 -13.61 5.91
C GLU A 93 31.30 -13.79 7.03
N VAL A 94 30.05 -14.09 6.66
CA VAL A 94 28.98 -14.39 7.59
C VAL A 94 28.16 -15.57 7.07
N VAL A 95 27.66 -16.39 7.99
CA VAL A 95 26.74 -17.48 7.65
C VAL A 95 25.31 -17.06 7.97
N VAL A 96 24.43 -17.22 6.98
CA VAL A 96 22.98 -17.10 7.14
C VAL A 96 22.39 -18.51 7.12
N THR A 97 21.49 -18.80 8.05
CA THR A 97 20.88 -20.14 8.14
C THR A 97 19.45 -20.09 8.67
N GLY A 98 18.69 -21.17 8.51
CA GLY A 98 17.39 -21.29 9.16
C GLY A 98 17.53 -21.33 10.68
N ASP A 99 16.62 -20.66 11.39
CA ASP A 99 16.66 -20.44 12.85
C ASP A 99 17.04 -21.68 13.69
N GLY A 100 16.39 -22.81 13.47
CA GLY A 100 16.63 -24.06 14.22
C GLY A 100 18.02 -24.70 14.05
N SER A 101 18.90 -24.10 13.25
CA SER A 101 20.26 -24.59 12.96
C SER A 101 21.36 -23.57 13.22
N SER A 102 21.00 -22.38 13.72
CA SER A 102 21.93 -21.27 13.93
C SER A 102 22.93 -21.54 15.04
N ARG A 103 24.19 -21.14 14.82
CA ARG A 103 25.26 -21.15 15.81
C ARG A 103 25.64 -19.72 16.20
N ASN A 104 26.44 -19.60 17.26
CA ASN A 104 26.90 -18.29 17.72
C ASN A 104 27.69 -17.55 16.61
N GLY A 105 27.27 -16.31 16.30
CA GLY A 105 27.86 -15.49 15.23
C GLY A 105 27.21 -15.66 13.85
N GLU A 106 26.22 -16.54 13.72
CA GLU A 106 25.44 -16.72 12.49
C GLU A 106 24.13 -15.92 12.54
N LEU A 107 23.58 -15.64 11.37
CA LEU A 107 22.32 -14.93 11.24
C LEU A 107 21.18 -15.94 11.03
N PRO A 108 20.32 -16.19 12.03
CA PRO A 108 19.12 -16.99 11.86
C PRO A 108 18.11 -16.21 11.00
N VAL A 109 17.50 -16.87 10.01
CA VAL A 109 16.41 -16.30 9.21
C VAL A 109 15.15 -17.16 9.35
N LEU A 110 14.02 -16.47 9.50
CA LEU A 110 12.68 -17.02 9.68
C LEU A 110 11.75 -16.54 8.56
N PRO A 111 10.88 -17.42 8.01
CA PRO A 111 10.93 -18.87 8.12
C PRO A 111 12.24 -19.46 7.56
N GLY A 112 12.65 -20.63 8.06
CA GLY A 112 13.95 -21.26 7.76
C GLY A 112 14.06 -21.90 6.36
N VAL A 113 13.65 -21.19 5.31
CA VAL A 113 13.61 -21.68 3.92
C VAL A 113 14.81 -21.24 3.09
N ILE A 114 15.61 -20.28 3.58
CA ILE A 114 16.67 -19.65 2.80
C ILE A 114 17.74 -20.63 2.29
N GLY A 115 18.05 -21.67 3.08
CA GLY A 115 19.05 -22.67 2.73
C GLY A 115 18.64 -23.60 1.59
N GLU A 116 17.35 -23.62 1.25
CA GLU A 116 16.79 -24.45 0.17
C GLU A 116 16.70 -23.69 -1.16
N VAL A 117 16.64 -22.36 -1.12
CA VAL A 117 16.37 -21.51 -2.29
C VAL A 117 17.56 -20.69 -2.76
N LEU A 118 18.52 -20.39 -1.88
CA LEU A 118 19.67 -19.57 -2.23
C LEU A 118 20.73 -20.39 -3.00
N GLN A 119 21.40 -19.71 -3.93
CA GLN A 119 22.47 -20.25 -4.76
C GLN A 119 23.65 -19.27 -4.79
N PRO A 120 24.88 -19.74 -5.05
CA PRO A 120 26.03 -18.85 -5.26
C PRO A 120 25.71 -17.74 -6.26
N GLY A 121 26.06 -16.50 -5.91
CA GLY A 121 25.78 -15.29 -6.67
C GLY A 121 24.50 -14.55 -6.29
N HIS A 122 23.54 -15.18 -5.59
CA HIS A 122 22.37 -14.47 -5.07
C HIS A 122 22.75 -13.43 -4.02
N GLU A 123 21.91 -12.41 -3.85
CA GLU A 123 22.07 -11.41 -2.79
C GLU A 123 21.08 -11.65 -1.65
N VAL A 124 21.52 -11.34 -0.44
CA VAL A 124 20.67 -11.28 0.75
C VAL A 124 20.75 -9.85 1.29
N LEU A 125 19.61 -9.19 1.32
CA LEU A 125 19.46 -7.82 1.79
C LEU A 125 18.82 -7.84 3.18
N ILE A 126 19.38 -7.09 4.12
CA ILE A 126 18.85 -7.00 5.50
C ILE A 126 18.59 -5.54 5.83
N ASP A 127 17.46 -5.28 6.49
CA ASP A 127 17.00 -3.94 6.89
C ASP A 127 16.90 -3.00 5.68
N ASP A 128 16.03 -3.36 4.74
CA ASP A 128 15.77 -2.64 3.49
C ASP A 128 17.03 -2.37 2.63
N GLY A 129 18.01 -3.28 2.73
CA GLY A 129 19.26 -3.23 1.96
C GLY A 129 20.37 -2.38 2.59
N LEU A 130 20.20 -1.91 3.83
CA LEU A 130 21.29 -1.27 4.59
C LEU A 130 22.49 -2.20 4.76
N VAL A 131 22.22 -3.49 4.99
CA VAL A 131 23.24 -4.54 4.96
C VAL A 131 23.03 -5.40 3.72
N ARG A 132 24.12 -5.65 2.98
CA ARG A 132 24.09 -6.42 1.72
C ARG A 132 25.10 -7.54 1.77
N LEU A 133 24.63 -8.75 1.50
CA LEU A 133 25.43 -9.96 1.48
C LEU A 133 25.36 -10.59 0.09
N ARG A 134 26.46 -11.21 -0.36
CA ARG A 134 26.49 -12.06 -1.55
C ARG A 134 26.72 -13.49 -1.13
N VAL A 135 25.88 -14.40 -1.61
CA VAL A 135 26.03 -15.83 -1.38
C VAL A 135 27.25 -16.33 -2.15
N GLU A 136 28.23 -16.87 -1.44
CA GLU A 136 29.42 -17.50 -2.01
C GLU A 136 29.21 -19.01 -2.15
N ARG A 137 28.59 -19.63 -1.13
CA ARG A 137 28.38 -21.09 -1.10
C ARG A 137 27.19 -21.48 -0.25
N VAL A 138 26.51 -22.57 -0.63
CA VAL A 138 25.46 -23.19 0.18
C VAL A 138 25.85 -24.63 0.49
N THR A 139 25.93 -24.99 1.78
CA THR A 139 26.32 -26.34 2.23
C THR A 139 25.42 -26.80 3.37
N GLY A 140 24.63 -27.86 3.14
CA GLY A 140 23.76 -28.43 4.18
C GLY A 140 22.75 -27.43 4.76
N GLY A 141 22.17 -26.58 3.91
CA GLY A 141 21.22 -25.54 4.31
C GLY A 141 21.84 -24.27 4.92
N ARG A 142 23.16 -24.23 5.07
CA ARG A 142 23.90 -23.07 5.57
C ARG A 142 24.45 -22.26 4.41
N VAL A 143 24.19 -20.96 4.42
CA VAL A 143 24.49 -20.04 3.33
C VAL A 143 25.67 -19.19 3.76
N GLU A 144 26.85 -19.47 3.21
CA GLU A 144 28.06 -18.70 3.42
C GLU A 144 28.05 -17.48 2.50
N CYS A 145 28.16 -16.29 3.09
CA CYS A 145 28.05 -15.03 2.38
C CYS A 145 29.26 -14.11 2.63
N ALA A 146 29.65 -13.38 1.60
CA ALA A 146 30.55 -12.24 1.72
C ALA A 146 29.75 -10.95 1.98
N VAL A 147 30.21 -10.12 2.91
CA VAL A 147 29.57 -8.84 3.24
C VAL A 147 29.97 -7.78 2.19
N LEU A 148 29.01 -7.36 1.36
CA LEU A 148 29.20 -6.30 0.37
C LEU A 148 29.07 -4.90 1.00
N ALA A 149 28.08 -4.75 1.88
CA ALA A 149 27.84 -3.54 2.66
C ALA A 149 27.55 -3.97 4.12
N GLY A 150 28.38 -3.47 5.03
CA GLY A 150 28.28 -3.76 6.46
C GLY A 150 27.32 -2.85 7.19
N GLY A 151 27.04 -3.18 8.45
CA GLY A 151 26.08 -2.47 9.30
C GLY A 151 25.74 -3.27 10.54
N VAL A 152 24.84 -2.74 11.37
CA VAL A 152 24.36 -3.43 12.57
C VAL A 152 23.11 -4.23 12.22
N VAL A 153 23.15 -5.54 12.43
CA VAL A 153 22.02 -6.45 12.29
C VAL A 153 21.43 -6.72 13.67
N SER A 154 20.18 -6.32 13.88
CA SER A 154 19.42 -6.64 15.09
C SER A 154 18.37 -7.72 14.83
N ALA A 155 17.83 -8.30 15.90
CA ALA A 155 16.72 -9.25 15.80
C ALA A 155 15.52 -8.65 15.06
N HIS A 156 14.73 -9.52 14.42
CA HIS A 156 13.46 -9.21 13.73
C HIS A 156 13.52 -8.26 12.54
N LYS A 157 14.72 -7.84 12.13
CA LYS A 157 14.94 -7.04 10.92
C LYS A 157 14.50 -7.80 9.68
N GLY A 158 13.91 -7.08 8.72
CA GLY A 158 13.47 -7.67 7.45
C GLY A 158 14.65 -8.22 6.66
N VAL A 159 14.41 -9.34 5.98
CA VAL A 159 15.35 -9.99 5.07
C VAL A 159 14.66 -10.09 3.72
N ASN A 160 15.38 -9.76 2.65
CA ASN A 160 14.90 -9.87 1.28
C ASN A 160 15.94 -10.65 0.46
N VAL A 161 15.44 -11.47 -0.46
CA VAL A 161 16.24 -12.28 -1.39
C VAL A 161 15.79 -11.97 -2.82
N PRO A 162 16.25 -10.85 -3.40
CA PRO A 162 15.74 -10.32 -4.66
C PRO A 162 15.83 -11.34 -5.80
N GLY A 163 14.75 -11.49 -6.58
CA GLY A 163 14.71 -12.41 -7.72
C GLY A 163 14.74 -13.89 -7.36
N VAL A 164 14.65 -14.23 -6.06
CA VAL A 164 14.60 -15.62 -5.59
C VAL A 164 13.16 -15.95 -5.17
N PRO A 165 12.49 -16.90 -5.86
CA PRO A 165 11.17 -17.36 -5.44
C PRO A 165 11.26 -18.03 -4.06
N VAL A 166 10.47 -17.51 -3.10
CA VAL A 166 10.42 -18.06 -1.75
C VAL A 166 9.17 -18.94 -1.61
N PRO A 167 9.30 -20.24 -1.28
CA PRO A 167 8.20 -21.21 -1.25
C PRO A 167 7.35 -21.07 0.04
N ILE A 168 6.97 -19.84 0.39
CA ILE A 168 6.07 -19.55 1.50
C ILE A 168 4.70 -19.16 0.90
N PRO A 169 3.58 -19.63 1.46
CA PRO A 169 2.24 -19.16 1.09
C PRO A 169 2.13 -17.63 1.22
N SER A 170 1.31 -17.00 0.37
CA SER A 170 1.06 -15.55 0.44
C SER A 170 0.31 -15.13 1.72
N LEU A 171 -0.46 -16.06 2.30
CA LEU A 171 -1.08 -15.92 3.61
C LEU A 171 -0.40 -16.84 4.62
N THR A 172 0.26 -16.25 5.62
CA THR A 172 0.83 -17.01 6.73
C THR A 172 -0.24 -17.39 7.75
N ARG A 173 0.07 -18.28 8.70
CA ARG A 173 -0.84 -18.58 9.82
C ARG A 173 -1.20 -17.32 10.61
N LYS A 174 -0.21 -16.44 10.84
CA LYS A 174 -0.45 -15.14 11.49
C LYS A 174 -1.43 -14.29 10.69
N ASP A 175 -1.27 -14.24 9.36
CA ASP A 175 -2.18 -13.47 8.50
C ASP A 175 -3.61 -14.03 8.53
N MET A 176 -3.77 -15.35 8.65
CA MET A 176 -5.11 -15.97 8.81
C MET A 176 -5.77 -15.54 10.12
N ASP A 177 -5.03 -15.59 11.23
CA ASP A 177 -5.55 -15.17 12.54
C ASP A 177 -5.84 -13.65 12.57
N ASP A 178 -5.02 -12.85 11.88
CA ASP A 178 -5.18 -11.41 11.77
C ASP A 178 -6.29 -11.01 10.80
N LEU A 179 -6.55 -11.81 9.76
CA LEU A 179 -7.69 -11.66 8.87
C LEU A 179 -8.98 -11.85 9.65
N GLU A 180 -9.12 -12.93 10.42
CA GLU A 180 -10.30 -13.16 11.27
C GLU A 180 -10.55 -11.97 12.19
N PHE A 181 -9.50 -11.49 12.86
CA PHE A 181 -9.56 -10.31 13.70
C PHE A 181 -9.99 -9.05 12.92
N ALA A 182 -9.38 -8.77 11.77
CA ALA A 182 -9.70 -7.61 10.95
C ALA A 182 -11.16 -7.63 10.45
N LEU A 183 -11.66 -8.78 10.02
CA LEU A 183 -13.05 -8.92 9.57
C LEU A 183 -14.05 -8.71 10.72
N ALA A 184 -13.70 -9.15 11.95
CA ALA A 184 -14.50 -8.86 13.14
C ALA A 184 -14.56 -7.36 13.50
N LEU A 185 -13.58 -6.56 13.05
CA LEU A 185 -13.59 -5.10 13.18
C LEU A 185 -14.39 -4.39 12.08
N ASP A 186 -15.00 -5.12 11.14
CA ASP A 186 -15.74 -4.56 10.01
C ASP A 186 -14.89 -3.57 9.19
N VAL A 187 -13.67 -4.00 8.84
CA VAL A 187 -12.76 -3.24 7.97
C VAL A 187 -13.32 -3.16 6.54
N ASP A 188 -13.05 -2.04 5.87
CA ASP A 188 -13.53 -1.80 4.52
C ASP A 188 -12.62 -2.45 3.46
N PHE A 189 -11.33 -2.58 3.79
CA PHE A 189 -10.32 -3.19 2.94
C PHE A 189 -9.36 -4.09 3.73
N VAL A 190 -8.91 -5.16 3.08
CA VAL A 190 -7.76 -5.97 3.50
C VAL A 190 -6.66 -5.83 2.46
N ALA A 191 -5.48 -5.34 2.87
CA ALA A 191 -4.31 -5.24 2.01
C ALA A 191 -3.46 -6.50 2.12
N LEU A 192 -3.25 -7.16 0.97
CA LEU A 192 -2.49 -8.40 0.85
C LEU A 192 -1.04 -8.09 0.49
N SER A 193 -0.11 -8.39 1.39
CA SER A 193 1.33 -8.22 1.19
C SER A 193 1.92 -9.32 0.30
N PHE A 194 2.99 -8.98 -0.41
CA PHE A 194 3.80 -9.87 -1.24
C PHE A 194 2.98 -10.69 -2.24
N VAL A 195 2.00 -10.06 -2.89
CA VAL A 195 1.25 -10.69 -3.99
C VAL A 195 2.24 -11.14 -5.07
N ARG A 196 2.04 -12.33 -5.62
CA ARG A 196 2.82 -12.86 -6.75
C ARG A 196 1.93 -13.21 -7.94
N SER A 197 0.66 -13.50 -7.69
CA SER A 197 -0.26 -13.99 -8.72
C SER A 197 -1.72 -13.60 -8.43
N ALA A 198 -2.56 -13.74 -9.46
CA ALA A 198 -4.02 -13.61 -9.33
C ALA A 198 -4.64 -14.65 -8.37
N ALA A 199 -3.99 -15.80 -8.19
CA ALA A 199 -4.46 -16.82 -7.25
C ALA A 199 -4.36 -16.32 -5.80
N ASP A 200 -3.27 -15.63 -5.43
CA ASP A 200 -3.11 -15.08 -4.08
C ASP A 200 -4.27 -14.13 -3.70
N VAL A 201 -4.70 -13.30 -4.66
CA VAL A 201 -5.82 -12.37 -4.47
C VAL A 201 -7.15 -13.13 -4.34
N ARG A 202 -7.40 -14.11 -5.21
CA ARG A 202 -8.62 -14.94 -5.15
C ARG A 202 -8.73 -15.71 -3.85
N ASP A 203 -7.65 -16.32 -3.38
CA ASP A 203 -7.63 -17.07 -2.12
C ASP A 203 -8.06 -16.18 -0.96
N LEU A 204 -7.56 -14.94 -0.89
CA LEU A 204 -8.00 -13.98 0.14
C LEU A 204 -9.46 -13.58 -0.03
N LYS A 205 -9.93 -13.32 -1.25
CA LYS A 205 -11.34 -12.96 -1.50
C LYS A 205 -12.29 -14.08 -1.10
N ASP A 206 -11.94 -15.33 -1.38
CA ASP A 206 -12.72 -16.50 -0.99
C ASP A 206 -12.84 -16.60 0.54
N LEU A 207 -11.76 -16.34 1.28
CA LEU A 207 -11.79 -16.32 2.74
C LEU A 207 -12.67 -15.18 3.30
N ILE A 208 -12.57 -13.98 2.73
CA ILE A 208 -13.42 -12.84 3.11
C ILE A 208 -14.90 -13.15 2.86
N GLN A 209 -15.21 -13.75 1.71
CA GLN A 209 -16.57 -14.14 1.34
C GLN A 209 -17.10 -15.25 2.25
N GLN A 210 -16.29 -16.25 2.58
CA GLN A 210 -16.67 -17.33 3.51
C GLN A 210 -16.98 -16.81 4.91
N ALA A 211 -16.29 -15.76 5.34
CA ALA A 211 -16.57 -15.05 6.60
C ALA A 211 -17.81 -14.13 6.52
N GLY A 212 -18.44 -13.98 5.34
CA GLY A 212 -19.62 -13.13 5.14
C GLY A 212 -19.32 -11.63 5.16
N SER A 213 -18.05 -11.24 5.03
CA SER A 213 -17.64 -9.84 5.00
C SER A 213 -17.77 -9.25 3.59
N THR A 214 -17.91 -7.92 3.54
CA THR A 214 -17.92 -7.14 2.28
C THR A 214 -16.60 -6.44 2.00
N ALA A 215 -15.56 -6.68 2.81
CA ALA A 215 -14.25 -6.06 2.65
C ALA A 215 -13.66 -6.31 1.27
N ASN A 216 -13.08 -5.27 0.67
CA ASN A 216 -12.40 -5.35 -0.62
C ASN A 216 -10.92 -5.70 -0.44
N VAL A 217 -10.30 -6.29 -1.47
CA VAL A 217 -8.87 -6.63 -1.42
C VAL A 217 -8.03 -5.56 -2.12
N ILE A 218 -7.01 -5.06 -1.39
CA ILE A 218 -5.94 -4.23 -1.94
C ILE A 218 -4.73 -5.13 -2.21
N ALA A 219 -4.39 -5.36 -3.48
CA ALA A 219 -3.17 -6.10 -3.82
C ALA A 219 -1.94 -5.19 -3.70
N LYS A 220 -0.98 -5.55 -2.84
CA LYS A 220 0.27 -4.80 -2.69
C LYS A 220 1.30 -5.32 -3.69
N ILE A 221 1.72 -4.44 -4.61
CA ILE A 221 2.68 -4.76 -5.65
C ILE A 221 4.09 -4.52 -5.10
N GLU A 222 4.67 -5.58 -4.54
CA GLU A 222 5.97 -5.59 -3.83
C GLU A 222 6.99 -6.53 -4.47
N LYS A 223 6.53 -7.42 -5.36
CA LYS A 223 7.29 -8.51 -5.95
C LYS A 223 7.39 -8.37 -7.47
N ALA A 224 8.52 -8.77 -8.05
CA ALA A 224 8.72 -8.78 -9.49
C ALA A 224 7.65 -9.64 -10.20
N GLU A 225 7.29 -10.77 -9.59
CA GLU A 225 6.27 -11.69 -10.11
C GLU A 225 4.89 -11.01 -10.25
N ALA A 226 4.51 -10.15 -9.29
CA ALA A 226 3.27 -9.38 -9.40
C ALA A 226 3.32 -8.31 -10.49
N VAL A 227 4.50 -7.75 -10.78
CA VAL A 227 4.68 -6.81 -11.89
C VAL A 227 4.53 -7.53 -13.22
N ASP A 228 5.06 -8.75 -13.35
CA ASP A 228 4.91 -9.57 -14.54
C ASP A 228 3.47 -10.05 -14.74
N ALA A 229 2.79 -10.44 -13.65
CA ALA A 229 1.40 -10.87 -13.63
C ALA A 229 0.38 -9.73 -13.42
N LEU A 230 0.79 -8.47 -13.60
CA LEU A 230 0.02 -7.29 -13.17
C LEU A 230 -1.43 -7.26 -13.66
N HIS A 231 -1.67 -7.58 -14.92
CA HIS A 231 -3.02 -7.58 -15.49
C HIS A 231 -3.92 -8.64 -14.86
N ALA A 232 -3.42 -9.87 -14.70
CA ALA A 232 -4.18 -10.94 -14.04
C ALA A 232 -4.45 -10.60 -12.56
N VAL A 233 -3.51 -9.95 -11.87
CA VAL A 233 -3.73 -9.46 -10.51
C VAL A 233 -4.82 -8.38 -10.47
N LEU A 234 -4.84 -7.46 -11.42
CA LEU A 234 -5.84 -6.38 -11.52
C LEU A 234 -7.25 -6.86 -11.86
N GLU A 235 -7.39 -7.96 -12.60
CA GLU A 235 -8.69 -8.59 -12.85
C GLU A 235 -9.37 -9.01 -11.55
N GLU A 236 -8.59 -9.54 -10.60
CA GLU A 236 -9.09 -10.08 -9.34
C GLU A 236 -9.14 -9.03 -8.21
N ALA A 237 -8.18 -8.12 -8.14
CA ALA A 237 -8.07 -7.14 -7.07
C ALA A 237 -9.16 -6.07 -7.15
N ASP A 238 -9.58 -5.53 -6.00
CA ASP A 238 -10.56 -4.44 -5.95
C ASP A 238 -9.87 -3.07 -5.96
N ALA A 239 -8.64 -3.02 -5.42
CA ALA A 239 -7.72 -1.89 -5.51
C ALA A 239 -6.26 -2.39 -5.48
N VAL A 240 -5.31 -1.51 -5.78
CA VAL A 240 -3.87 -1.85 -5.74
C VAL A 240 -3.06 -0.84 -4.95
N MET A 241 -1.95 -1.29 -4.39
CA MET A 241 -1.00 -0.43 -3.68
C MET A 241 0.39 -0.59 -4.31
N VAL A 242 0.96 0.52 -4.77
CA VAL A 242 2.37 0.58 -5.18
C VAL A 242 3.22 0.71 -3.91
N ALA A 243 3.68 -0.42 -3.39
CA ALA A 243 4.44 -0.48 -2.14
C ALA A 243 5.95 -0.38 -2.45
N ARG A 244 6.42 0.87 -2.57
CA ARG A 244 7.71 1.23 -3.14
C ARG A 244 8.91 0.78 -2.32
N GLY A 245 8.78 0.70 -1.00
CA GLY A 245 9.83 0.20 -0.11
C GLY A 245 10.25 -1.22 -0.47
N ASP A 246 9.36 -2.20 -0.26
CA ASP A 246 9.67 -3.60 -0.56
C ASP A 246 9.90 -3.83 -2.08
N LEU A 247 9.17 -3.13 -2.97
CA LEU A 247 9.42 -3.21 -4.41
C LEU A 247 10.83 -2.71 -4.78
N GLY A 248 11.29 -1.59 -4.23
CA GLY A 248 12.62 -1.05 -4.50
C GLY A 248 13.74 -1.96 -4.01
N VAL A 249 13.51 -2.70 -2.93
CA VAL A 249 14.44 -3.74 -2.45
C VAL A 249 14.45 -4.94 -3.41
N GLU A 250 13.32 -5.31 -4.01
CA GLU A 250 13.19 -6.46 -4.91
C GLU A 250 13.82 -6.22 -6.31
N ILE A 251 13.62 -5.05 -6.90
CA ILE A 251 13.98 -4.79 -8.31
C ILE A 251 14.95 -3.63 -8.51
N GLY A 252 15.38 -2.98 -7.42
CA GLY A 252 16.23 -1.80 -7.44
C GLY A 252 15.43 -0.48 -7.46
N PRO A 253 15.90 0.55 -6.73
CA PRO A 253 15.19 1.83 -6.61
C PRO A 253 15.10 2.60 -7.93
N GLU A 254 16.01 2.39 -8.87
CA GLU A 254 16.04 3.06 -10.17
C GLU A 254 14.88 2.67 -11.10
N LEU A 255 14.33 1.46 -10.93
CA LEU A 255 13.20 0.97 -11.74
C LEU A 255 11.84 1.33 -11.14
N VAL A 256 11.78 1.59 -9.83
CA VAL A 256 10.53 1.89 -9.12
C VAL A 256 9.73 3.03 -9.75
N PRO A 257 10.31 4.19 -10.14
CA PRO A 257 9.53 5.26 -10.74
C PRO A 257 8.84 4.88 -12.05
N LEU A 258 9.48 4.03 -12.87
CA LEU A 258 8.88 3.55 -14.12
C LEU A 258 7.73 2.58 -13.85
N LEU A 259 7.92 1.66 -12.89
CA LEU A 259 6.88 0.71 -12.54
C LEU A 259 5.71 1.34 -11.80
N GLN A 260 5.94 2.33 -10.95
CA GLN A 260 4.86 3.11 -10.33
C GLN A 260 3.92 3.65 -11.39
N LYS A 261 4.46 4.31 -12.43
CA LYS A 261 3.67 4.83 -13.56
C LYS A 261 2.91 3.72 -14.27
N ARG A 262 3.58 2.62 -14.59
CA ARG A 262 2.97 1.45 -15.25
C ARG A 262 1.81 0.86 -14.43
N ILE A 263 2.00 0.69 -13.12
CA ILE A 263 0.99 0.14 -12.21
C ILE A 263 -0.20 1.09 -12.09
N ILE A 264 0.05 2.40 -11.93
CA ILE A 264 -1.02 3.41 -11.83
C ILE A 264 -1.85 3.42 -13.12
N VAL A 265 -1.22 3.49 -14.29
CA VAL A 265 -1.93 3.50 -15.58
C VAL A 265 -2.75 2.22 -15.76
N ALA A 266 -2.16 1.05 -15.51
CA ALA A 266 -2.88 -0.21 -15.62
C ALA A 266 -4.08 -0.27 -14.64
N ALA A 267 -3.92 0.19 -13.40
CA ALA A 267 -5.03 0.25 -12.45
C ALA A 267 -6.17 1.13 -12.94
N LEU A 268 -5.86 2.29 -13.52
CA LEU A 268 -6.87 3.19 -14.11
C LEU A 268 -7.60 2.53 -15.28
N ASP A 269 -6.90 1.81 -16.16
CA ASP A 269 -7.52 1.15 -17.31
C ASP A 269 -8.53 0.08 -16.87
N TYR A 270 -8.20 -0.65 -15.78
CA TYR A 270 -9.08 -1.62 -15.12
C TYR A 270 -10.14 -0.96 -14.20
N GLY A 271 -10.11 0.36 -14.03
CA GLY A 271 -11.03 1.09 -13.18
C GLY A 271 -10.89 0.78 -11.69
N LYS A 272 -9.66 0.51 -11.24
CA LYS A 272 -9.33 0.18 -9.85
C LYS A 272 -8.66 1.38 -9.16
N PRO A 273 -9.02 1.69 -7.90
CA PRO A 273 -8.24 2.61 -7.08
C PRO A 273 -6.81 2.13 -6.94
N VAL A 274 -5.89 3.08 -6.96
CA VAL A 274 -4.46 2.84 -6.76
C VAL A 274 -3.91 3.78 -5.69
N ILE A 275 -3.19 3.20 -4.74
CA ILE A 275 -2.55 3.89 -3.62
C ILE A 275 -1.04 3.91 -3.87
N THR A 276 -0.43 5.09 -3.93
CA THR A 276 1.04 5.20 -3.93
C THR A 276 1.53 5.28 -2.49
N ALA A 277 2.39 4.34 -2.09
CA ALA A 277 2.71 4.09 -0.69
C ALA A 277 4.21 4.13 -0.40
N THR A 278 4.53 4.29 0.89
CA THR A 278 5.86 4.31 1.54
C THR A 278 6.74 5.50 1.15
N GLN A 279 7.45 6.07 2.13
CA GLN A 279 8.47 7.12 1.94
C GLN A 279 8.01 8.33 1.10
N MET A 280 6.74 8.74 1.27
CA MET A 280 6.22 9.90 0.52
C MET A 280 6.74 11.20 1.15
N LEU A 281 6.76 11.29 2.49
CA LEU A 281 7.23 12.44 3.27
C LEU A 281 8.11 11.96 4.45
N GLU A 282 9.01 11.01 4.21
CA GLU A 282 9.79 10.31 5.24
C GLU A 282 10.50 11.25 6.24
N SER A 283 11.06 12.37 5.77
CA SER A 283 11.73 13.36 6.61
C SER A 283 10.80 13.92 7.69
N MET A 284 9.49 13.94 7.42
CA MET A 284 8.49 14.49 8.33
C MET A 284 8.20 13.61 9.56
N ILE A 285 8.82 12.43 9.66
CA ILE A 285 8.88 11.69 10.91
C ILE A 285 9.56 12.54 11.99
N HIS A 286 10.60 13.31 11.63
CA HIS A 286 11.42 14.11 12.56
C HIS A 286 11.48 15.60 12.21
N GLN A 287 10.86 16.02 11.11
CA GLN A 287 10.92 17.39 10.63
C GLN A 287 9.51 17.95 10.39
N PRO A 288 9.26 19.24 10.70
CA PRO A 288 7.95 19.85 10.48
C PRO A 288 7.65 20.14 9.00
N GLU A 289 8.65 20.04 8.11
CA GLU A 289 8.52 20.28 6.68
C GLU A 289 9.22 19.18 5.86
N PRO A 290 8.70 18.86 4.66
CA PRO A 290 9.31 17.88 3.80
C PRO A 290 10.50 18.47 3.03
N THR A 291 11.34 17.61 2.51
CA THR A 291 12.31 18.00 1.49
C THR A 291 11.62 18.37 0.17
N ARG A 292 12.34 19.11 -0.69
CA ARG A 292 11.87 19.40 -2.06
C ARG A 292 11.70 18.13 -2.90
N ALA A 293 12.52 17.10 -2.63
CA ALA A 293 12.43 15.83 -3.33
C ALA A 293 11.13 15.09 -3.00
N GLU A 294 10.78 15.00 -1.71
CA GLU A 294 9.52 14.39 -1.24
C GLU A 294 8.29 15.15 -1.74
N ALA A 295 8.32 16.49 -1.68
CA ALA A 295 7.22 17.29 -2.23
C ALA A 295 7.02 17.05 -3.74
N SER A 296 8.13 16.93 -4.48
CA SER A 296 8.11 16.57 -5.91
C SER A 296 7.62 15.14 -6.14
N ASP A 297 8.01 14.19 -5.29
CA ASP A 297 7.59 12.79 -5.38
C ASP A 297 6.07 12.65 -5.21
N VAL A 298 5.51 13.26 -4.16
CA VAL A 298 4.06 13.35 -3.95
C VAL A 298 3.38 13.99 -5.16
N ALA A 299 3.88 15.12 -5.63
CA ALA A 299 3.30 15.82 -6.78
C ALA A 299 3.28 14.93 -8.04
N ASN A 300 4.37 14.21 -8.31
CA ASN A 300 4.46 13.34 -9.48
C ASN A 300 3.56 12.10 -9.36
N ALA A 301 3.42 11.50 -8.18
CA ALA A 301 2.45 10.42 -7.98
C ALA A 301 1.00 10.87 -8.28
N ILE A 302 0.67 12.12 -7.92
CA ILE A 302 -0.63 12.73 -8.25
C ILE A 302 -0.76 12.95 -9.76
N LEU A 303 0.27 13.51 -10.41
CA LEU A 303 0.29 13.71 -11.88
C LEU A 303 0.22 12.39 -12.66
N ASP A 304 0.78 11.31 -12.12
CA ASP A 304 0.67 9.95 -12.68
C ASP A 304 -0.76 9.43 -12.64
N GLY A 305 -1.60 10.02 -11.79
CA GLY A 305 -3.01 9.70 -11.66
C GLY A 305 -3.30 8.78 -10.49
N THR A 306 -2.48 8.75 -9.44
CA THR A 306 -2.79 7.96 -8.23
C THR A 306 -4.15 8.34 -7.65
N SER A 307 -4.86 7.38 -7.06
CA SER A 307 -6.15 7.66 -6.41
C SER A 307 -5.94 8.18 -4.99
N ALA A 308 -4.98 7.57 -4.29
CA ALA A 308 -4.54 8.01 -2.98
C ALA A 308 -3.02 8.02 -2.87
N VAL A 309 -2.54 8.76 -1.88
CA VAL A 309 -1.16 8.77 -1.38
C VAL A 309 -1.17 8.35 0.08
N MET A 310 -0.14 7.62 0.53
CA MET A 310 -0.12 7.02 1.86
C MET A 310 1.03 7.51 2.74
N LEU A 311 0.70 7.89 3.97
CA LEU A 311 1.63 8.14 5.07
C LEU A 311 1.75 6.90 5.96
N SER A 312 2.98 6.51 6.26
CA SER A 312 3.35 5.32 7.03
C SER A 312 3.90 5.71 8.40
N GLY A 313 5.22 5.83 8.54
CA GLY A 313 5.85 6.21 9.80
C GLY A 313 5.48 7.63 10.23
N GLU A 314 5.27 8.52 9.25
CA GLU A 314 4.98 9.94 9.44
C GLU A 314 3.77 10.16 10.37
N THR A 315 2.72 9.36 10.22
CA THR A 315 1.49 9.47 11.03
C THR A 315 1.41 8.44 12.16
N ALA A 316 2.12 7.31 12.03
CA ALA A 316 2.05 6.24 13.02
C ALA A 316 2.93 6.54 14.25
N VAL A 317 4.15 7.02 14.03
CA VAL A 317 5.18 7.20 15.07
C VAL A 317 5.90 8.55 15.00
N GLY A 318 5.67 9.33 13.95
CA GLY A 318 6.32 10.61 13.72
C GLY A 318 5.96 11.70 14.72
N GLU A 319 6.82 12.71 14.81
CA GLU A 319 6.68 13.88 15.67
C GLU A 319 5.66 14.89 15.12
N PHE A 320 5.38 14.85 13.82
CA PHE A 320 4.55 15.83 13.09
C PHE A 320 3.42 15.17 12.26
N PRO A 321 2.57 14.31 12.86
CA PRO A 321 1.59 13.52 12.12
C PRO A 321 0.52 14.38 11.44
N ILE A 322 0.09 15.47 12.09
CA ILE A 322 -0.96 16.36 11.58
C ILE A 322 -0.42 17.24 10.44
N GLU A 323 0.81 17.72 10.59
CA GLU A 323 1.51 18.52 9.60
C GLU A 323 1.84 17.71 8.35
N ALA A 324 2.16 16.42 8.49
CA ALA A 324 2.38 15.52 7.36
C ALA A 324 1.11 15.39 6.49
N VAL A 325 -0.05 15.11 7.09
CA VAL A 325 -1.34 15.07 6.37
C VAL A 325 -1.66 16.44 5.76
N THR A 326 -1.47 17.53 6.53
CA THR A 326 -1.74 18.89 6.07
C THR A 326 -0.87 19.24 4.86
N THR A 327 0.40 18.85 4.86
CA THR A 327 1.35 19.05 3.77
C THR A 327 0.94 18.27 2.53
N MET A 328 0.58 17.00 2.70
CA MET A 328 0.07 16.16 1.62
C MET A 328 -1.20 16.76 0.98
N THR A 329 -2.13 17.28 1.80
CA THR A 329 -3.31 18.01 1.34
C THR A 329 -2.96 19.27 0.55
N ARG A 330 -1.97 20.06 1.00
CA ARG A 330 -1.52 21.27 0.28
C ARG A 330 -0.91 20.94 -1.08
N ILE A 331 -0.05 19.92 -1.14
CA ILE A 331 0.56 19.48 -2.40
C ILE A 331 -0.53 19.02 -3.38
N ALA A 332 -1.47 18.18 -2.93
CA ALA A 332 -2.57 17.72 -3.77
C ALA A 332 -3.39 18.87 -4.36
N ARG A 333 -3.80 19.83 -3.54
CA ARG A 333 -4.55 21.01 -4.02
C ARG A 333 -3.77 21.88 -5.00
N ALA A 334 -2.45 21.96 -4.86
CA ALA A 334 -1.59 22.72 -5.77
C ALA A 334 -1.42 22.03 -7.13
N VAL A 335 -1.37 20.69 -7.14
CA VAL A 335 -1.07 19.88 -8.33
C VAL A 335 -2.33 19.52 -9.13
N GLU A 336 -3.43 19.21 -8.46
CA GLU A 336 -4.69 18.76 -9.09
C GLU A 336 -5.22 19.64 -10.23
N PRO A 337 -5.12 20.98 -10.21
CA PRO A 337 -5.53 21.81 -11.34
C PRO A 337 -4.75 21.56 -12.63
N SER A 338 -3.57 20.93 -12.54
CA SER A 338 -2.74 20.54 -13.69
C SER A 338 -3.10 19.17 -14.27
N LEU A 339 -3.95 18.40 -13.59
CA LEU A 339 -4.42 17.12 -14.09
C LEU A 339 -5.40 17.31 -15.24
N GLY A 340 -5.08 16.69 -16.38
CA GLY A 340 -6.00 16.61 -17.51
C GLY A 340 -7.07 15.54 -17.29
N TYR A 341 -8.26 15.79 -17.84
CA TYR A 341 -9.27 14.76 -18.05
C TYR A 341 -8.70 13.64 -18.95
N ARG A 342 -8.78 12.38 -18.49
CA ARG A 342 -8.38 11.20 -19.26
C ARG A 342 -9.54 10.73 -20.13
N HIS A 343 -9.78 11.43 -21.23
CA HIS A 343 -10.69 10.93 -22.26
C HIS A 343 -10.08 9.67 -22.89
N GLN A 344 -10.73 8.51 -22.72
CA GLN A 344 -10.32 7.27 -23.35
C GLN A 344 -11.11 7.11 -24.66
N LEU A 345 -10.43 7.33 -25.79
CA LEU A 345 -10.95 6.90 -27.08
C LEU A 345 -10.68 5.39 -27.20
N PRO A 346 -11.70 4.54 -27.36
CA PRO A 346 -11.47 3.12 -27.61
C PRO A 346 -10.65 2.95 -28.89
N GLU A 347 -9.65 2.08 -28.85
CA GLU A 347 -8.91 1.74 -30.05
C GLU A 347 -9.80 0.95 -31.02
N ALA A 348 -9.47 0.97 -32.31
CA ALA A 348 -10.30 0.33 -33.35
C ALA A 348 -10.48 -1.20 -33.15
N ALA A 349 -9.64 -1.83 -32.32
CA ALA A 349 -9.69 -3.26 -31.99
C ALA A 349 -10.39 -3.55 -30.64
N GLU A 350 -10.75 -2.53 -29.86
CA GLU A 350 -11.39 -2.68 -28.56
C GLU A 350 -12.91 -2.60 -28.67
N GLU A 351 -13.61 -3.57 -28.08
CA GLU A 351 -15.05 -3.49 -27.86
C GLU A 351 -15.32 -2.97 -26.44
N PRO A 352 -15.70 -1.69 -26.25
CA PRO A 352 -15.95 -1.16 -24.92
C PRO A 352 -17.20 -1.81 -24.33
N THR A 353 -17.15 -2.11 -23.03
CA THR A 353 -18.35 -2.52 -22.30
C THR A 353 -19.36 -1.37 -22.22
N VAL A 354 -20.64 -1.68 -22.04
CA VAL A 354 -21.70 -0.66 -21.84
C VAL A 354 -21.34 0.30 -20.71
N GLY A 355 -20.80 -0.21 -19.60
CA GLY A 355 -20.40 0.61 -18.46
C GLY A 355 -19.30 1.63 -18.82
N GLN A 356 -18.29 1.20 -19.59
CA GLN A 356 -17.21 2.10 -20.05
C GLN A 356 -17.72 3.14 -21.04
N ALA A 357 -18.57 2.74 -21.99
CA ALA A 357 -19.17 3.67 -22.94
C ALA A 357 -20.04 4.73 -22.23
N MET A 358 -20.82 4.29 -21.23
CA MET A 358 -21.64 5.20 -20.41
C MET A 358 -20.80 6.15 -19.56
N SER A 359 -19.73 5.68 -18.90
CA SER A 359 -18.89 6.55 -18.08
C SER A 359 -18.12 7.58 -18.92
N ASN A 360 -17.59 7.18 -20.08
CA ASN A 360 -16.98 8.12 -21.03
C ASN A 360 -17.99 9.18 -21.49
N GLY A 361 -19.15 8.76 -21.99
CA GLY A 361 -20.17 9.70 -22.46
C GLY A 361 -20.67 10.64 -21.36
N ALA A 362 -20.82 10.16 -20.13
CA ALA A 362 -21.20 10.99 -18.98
C ALA A 362 -20.14 12.05 -18.68
N CYS A 363 -18.85 11.67 -18.66
CA CYS A 363 -17.74 12.60 -18.46
C CYS A 363 -17.65 13.64 -19.59
N ASP A 364 -17.76 13.21 -20.85
CA ASP A 364 -17.69 14.12 -22.02
C ASP A 364 -18.79 15.17 -21.99
N LEU A 365 -20.03 14.75 -21.70
CA LEU A 365 -21.16 15.65 -21.54
C LEU A 365 -20.94 16.61 -20.37
N ALA A 366 -20.45 16.11 -19.24
CA ALA A 366 -20.19 16.93 -18.07
C ALA A 366 -19.11 17.99 -18.32
N GLU A 367 -18.03 17.64 -19.03
CA GLU A 367 -16.98 18.60 -19.39
C GLU A 367 -17.45 19.62 -20.41
N THR A 368 -18.08 19.14 -21.50
CA THR A 368 -18.55 19.99 -22.61
C THR A 368 -19.60 20.99 -22.15
N LEU A 369 -20.56 20.55 -21.33
CA LEU A 369 -21.63 21.39 -20.80
C LEU A 369 -21.24 22.15 -19.54
N GLN A 370 -20.01 21.97 -19.06
CA GLN A 370 -19.51 22.55 -17.82
C GLN A 370 -20.42 22.26 -16.62
N ALA A 371 -20.90 21.02 -16.51
CA ALA A 371 -21.80 20.59 -15.45
C ALA A 371 -21.23 20.88 -14.06
N ALA A 372 -22.10 21.17 -13.09
CA ALA A 372 -21.67 21.45 -11.72
C ALA A 372 -21.08 20.21 -11.03
N ALA A 373 -21.60 19.02 -11.35
CA ALA A 373 -21.16 17.72 -10.83
C ALA A 373 -21.69 16.57 -11.69
N ILE A 374 -21.10 15.38 -11.52
CA ILE A 374 -21.56 14.09 -12.05
C ILE A 374 -22.18 13.31 -10.89
N LEU A 375 -23.49 13.08 -10.93
CA LEU A 375 -24.19 12.25 -9.95
C LEU A 375 -24.13 10.79 -10.39
N VAL A 376 -23.58 9.92 -9.53
CA VAL A 376 -23.35 8.51 -9.86
C VAL A 376 -24.07 7.60 -8.85
N PRO A 377 -25.34 7.23 -9.12
CA PRO A 377 -26.02 6.19 -8.38
C PRO A 377 -25.28 4.85 -8.53
N THR A 378 -24.95 4.22 -7.40
CA THR A 378 -24.14 2.99 -7.38
C THR A 378 -24.54 2.11 -6.20
N PHE A 379 -24.63 0.80 -6.45
CA PHE A 379 -24.93 -0.18 -5.41
C PHE A 379 -23.66 -0.56 -4.63
N SER A 380 -22.58 -0.86 -5.36
CA SER A 380 -21.34 -1.43 -4.84
C SER A 380 -20.12 -0.51 -5.00
N GLY A 381 -20.30 0.77 -5.33
CA GLY A 381 -19.20 1.71 -5.60
C GLY A 381 -18.60 1.61 -7.02
N ARG A 382 -18.64 0.45 -7.68
CA ARG A 382 -17.99 0.21 -8.99
C ARG A 382 -18.30 1.21 -10.10
N THR A 383 -19.54 1.72 -10.18
CA THR A 383 -19.87 2.77 -11.17
C THR A 383 -19.13 4.07 -10.88
N ALA A 384 -18.94 4.43 -9.60
CA ALA A 384 -18.14 5.58 -9.21
C ALA A 384 -16.67 5.39 -9.60
N SER A 385 -16.10 4.20 -9.38
CA SER A 385 -14.75 3.83 -9.84
C SER A 385 -14.60 3.97 -11.36
N ALA A 386 -15.60 3.49 -12.12
CA ALA A 386 -15.62 3.56 -13.58
C ALA A 386 -15.65 5.00 -14.14
N VAL A 387 -16.20 5.95 -13.38
CA VAL A 387 -16.17 7.38 -13.69
C VAL A 387 -14.85 8.01 -13.19
N ALA A 388 -14.48 7.75 -11.95
CA ALA A 388 -13.31 8.32 -11.28
C ALA A 388 -12.00 8.01 -12.04
N ARG A 389 -11.88 6.81 -12.62
CA ARG A 389 -10.71 6.39 -13.41
C ARG A 389 -10.38 7.32 -14.58
N LEU A 390 -11.40 8.01 -15.12
CA LEU A 390 -11.25 8.96 -16.23
C LEU A 390 -10.75 10.33 -15.76
N ARG A 391 -10.59 10.53 -14.45
CA ARG A 391 -10.12 11.77 -13.82
C ARG A 391 -10.88 13.02 -14.31
N PRO A 392 -12.24 13.02 -14.31
CA PRO A 392 -13.02 14.16 -14.79
C PRO A 392 -12.66 15.43 -14.02
N SER A 393 -12.59 16.56 -14.72
CA SER A 393 -12.45 17.90 -14.14
C SER A 393 -13.73 18.34 -13.42
N ARG A 394 -14.85 17.62 -13.55
CA ARG A 394 -16.06 17.84 -12.75
C ARG A 394 -16.10 17.00 -11.47
N PRO A 395 -16.63 17.54 -10.34
CA PRO A 395 -16.82 16.77 -9.12
C PRO A 395 -17.70 15.53 -9.37
N VAL A 396 -17.33 14.40 -8.77
CA VAL A 396 -18.12 13.16 -8.82
C VAL A 396 -18.82 13.00 -7.47
N LEU A 397 -20.11 12.66 -7.50
CA LEU A 397 -20.93 12.43 -6.30
C LEU A 397 -21.45 10.99 -6.36
N GLY A 398 -20.78 10.09 -5.65
CA GLY A 398 -21.21 8.70 -5.50
C GLY A 398 -22.40 8.59 -4.55
N LEU A 399 -23.52 8.04 -5.03
CA LEU A 399 -24.75 7.88 -4.24
C LEU A 399 -25.03 6.39 -4.03
N THR A 400 -25.07 5.96 -2.77
CA THR A 400 -25.40 4.59 -2.39
C THR A 400 -26.28 4.56 -1.14
N HIS A 401 -27.03 3.47 -0.99
CA HIS A 401 -27.80 3.15 0.23
C HIS A 401 -27.11 2.09 1.09
N HIS A 402 -25.92 1.63 0.68
CA HIS A 402 -25.12 0.67 1.42
C HIS A 402 -23.95 1.35 2.11
N GLU A 403 -23.87 1.17 3.43
CA GLU A 403 -22.81 1.74 4.24
C GLU A 403 -21.42 1.22 3.83
N TYR A 404 -21.27 -0.09 3.56
CA TYR A 404 -19.99 -0.65 3.12
C TYR A 404 -19.47 0.03 1.85
N ALA A 405 -20.33 0.25 0.86
CA ALA A 405 -19.96 0.91 -0.39
C ALA A 405 -19.65 2.39 -0.18
N TRP A 406 -20.35 3.05 0.74
CA TRP A 406 -20.09 4.44 1.12
C TRP A 406 -18.69 4.59 1.72
N ARG A 407 -18.29 3.71 2.63
CA ARG A 407 -16.96 3.70 3.25
C ARG A 407 -15.88 3.32 2.23
N GLN A 408 -16.13 2.32 1.38
CA GLN A 408 -15.19 1.88 0.35
C GLN A 408 -14.89 2.96 -0.71
N MET A 409 -15.88 3.80 -1.07
CA MET A 409 -15.65 4.91 -1.99
C MET A 409 -14.74 6.02 -1.40
N ALA A 410 -14.38 5.98 -0.11
CA ALA A 410 -13.52 7.00 0.49
C ALA A 410 -12.11 7.08 -0.15
N ILE A 411 -11.65 6.00 -0.78
CA ILE A 411 -10.34 5.95 -1.48
C ILE A 411 -10.44 6.23 -3.00
N GLU A 412 -11.64 6.46 -3.52
CA GLU A 412 -11.87 6.75 -4.94
C GLU A 412 -11.53 8.20 -5.27
N TRP A 413 -10.68 8.42 -6.26
CA TRP A 413 -10.27 9.78 -6.61
C TRP A 413 -11.47 10.67 -6.98
N GLY A 414 -11.61 11.81 -6.32
CA GLY A 414 -12.61 12.82 -6.66
C GLY A 414 -14.07 12.47 -6.38
N VAL A 415 -14.34 11.35 -5.69
CA VAL A 415 -15.68 10.88 -5.27
C VAL A 415 -16.00 11.29 -3.84
#